data_AF-A0A914P232-F1
#
_entry.id   AF-A0A914P232-F1
#
_cell.length_a   1.000
_cell.length_b   1.000
_cell.length_c   1.000
_cell.angle_alpha   90.00
_cell.angle_beta   90.00
_cell.angle_gamma   90.00
#
_symmetry.space_group_name_H-M   'P 1'
#
loop_
_entity.id
_entity.type
_entity.pdbx_description
1 polymer ?
#
loop_
_entity_poly.entity_id
_entity_poly.type
_entity_poly.pdbx_seq_one_letter_code
_entity_poly.pdbx_strand_id
1 'polypeptide(L)'
;MALVKGEPICQFNPSHKVPFETILFACKPEFVEDFKLIRDDFCIISIPNAYPSRKPPISILLEKLNLIKSPKNGLELFGRYLLPKFTTIGYEVIKFQNKYFFE
;
A
#
# COMPACT_ATOMS: atom_id res chain seq x y z
N MET A 1 25.13 -20.20 7.98
CA MET A 1 24.73 -18.78 8.09
C MET A 1 23.26 -18.78 8.45
N ALA A 2 22.94 -18.55 9.73
CA ALA A 2 21.56 -18.61 10.21
C ALA A 2 20.89 -17.28 9.89
N LEU A 3 19.85 -17.30 9.04
CA LEU A 3 19.02 -16.12 8.80
C LEU A 3 18.26 -15.81 10.09
N VAL A 4 18.50 -14.63 10.64
CA VAL A 4 17.67 -14.08 11.73
C VAL A 4 16.30 -13.80 11.12
N LYS A 5 15.22 -14.22 11.80
CA LYS A 5 13.84 -14.10 11.27
C LYS A 5 13.54 -12.66 10.82
N GLY A 6 13.38 -12.46 9.51
CA GLY A 6 12.94 -11.19 8.92
C GLY A 6 14.02 -10.40 8.19
N GLU A 7 15.28 -10.83 8.18
CA GLU A 7 16.32 -10.16 7.40
C GLU A 7 16.18 -10.45 5.89
N PRO A 8 16.31 -9.43 5.01
CA PRO A 8 16.35 -9.64 3.57
C PRO A 8 17.51 -10.56 3.17
N ILE A 9 17.23 -11.55 2.33
CA ILE A 9 18.25 -12.49 1.81
C ILE A 9 19.22 -11.79 0.86
N CYS A 10 18.79 -10.71 0.20
CA CYS A 10 19.59 -9.88 -0.68
C CYS A 10 19.19 -8.41 -0.57
N GLN A 11 20.05 -7.51 -1.06
CA GLN A 11 19.74 -6.09 -1.15
C GLN A 11 18.62 -5.84 -2.16
N PHE A 12 17.75 -4.87 -1.87
CA PHE A 12 16.71 -4.39 -2.78
C PHE A 12 17.32 -3.54 -3.90
N ASN A 13 17.97 -4.20 -4.87
CA ASN A 13 18.54 -3.53 -6.04
C ASN A 13 17.54 -3.58 -7.20
N PRO A 14 17.09 -2.43 -7.75
CA PRO A 14 16.13 -2.37 -8.86
C PRO A 14 16.79 -2.70 -10.22
N SER A 15 17.46 -3.85 -10.34
CA SER A 15 18.01 -4.37 -11.60
C SER A 15 17.12 -5.48 -12.14
N HIS A 16 16.58 -5.31 -13.35
CA HIS A 16 15.62 -6.23 -14.00
C HIS A 16 14.35 -6.53 -13.15
N LYS A 17 13.60 -7.58 -13.49
CA LYS A 17 12.32 -7.95 -12.87
C LYS A 17 12.52 -8.34 -11.40
N VAL A 18 12.11 -7.47 -10.48
CA VAL A 18 12.26 -7.67 -9.02
C VAL A 18 10.95 -8.05 -8.34
N PRO A 19 10.98 -8.80 -7.22
CA PRO A 19 9.80 -9.24 -6.48
C PRO A 19 9.32 -8.21 -5.44
N PHE A 20 9.55 -6.92 -5.68
CA PHE A 20 9.13 -5.84 -4.79
C PHE A 20 8.69 -4.62 -5.59
N GLU A 21 7.92 -3.75 -4.94
CA GLU A 21 7.53 -2.45 -5.47
C GLU A 21 8.01 -1.35 -4.53
N THR A 22 8.36 -0.19 -5.09
CA THR A 22 8.72 1.00 -4.30
C THR A 22 7.49 1.90 -4.16
N ILE A 23 7.24 2.37 -2.94
CA ILE A 23 6.19 3.35 -2.65
C ILE A 23 6.86 4.66 -2.31
N LEU A 24 6.49 5.71 -3.04
CA LEU A 24 6.96 7.08 -2.77
C LEU A 24 5.87 7.84 -2.01
N PHE A 25 6.24 8.42 -0.87
CA PHE A 25 5.40 9.36 -0.14
C PHE A 25 5.83 10.78 -0.45
N ALA A 26 4.89 11.58 -0.92
CA ALA A 26 5.08 13.01 -1.14
C ALA A 26 4.02 13.79 -0.36
N CYS A 27 4.43 14.87 0.26
CA CYS A 27 3.54 15.79 0.97
C CYS A 27 3.98 17.23 0.72
N LYS A 28 3.09 18.19 0.98
CA LYS A 28 3.48 19.60 1.00
C LYS A 28 4.29 19.88 2.28
N PRO A 29 5.20 20.87 2.27
CA PRO A 29 6.08 21.16 3.40
C PRO A 29 5.34 21.33 4.74
N GLU A 30 4.16 21.94 4.74
CA GLU A 30 3.36 22.17 5.94
C GLU A 30 2.77 20.89 6.58
N PHE A 31 2.81 19.75 5.88
CA PHE A 31 2.28 18.46 6.35
C PHE A 31 3.36 17.43 6.68
N VAL A 32 4.65 17.75 6.55
CA VAL A 32 5.75 16.79 6.79
C VAL A 32 5.66 16.14 8.17
N GLU A 33 5.29 16.91 9.20
CA GLU A 33 5.12 16.41 10.57
C GLU A 33 4.03 15.33 10.71
N ASP A 34 3.01 15.32 9.85
CA ASP A 34 1.96 14.30 9.84
C ASP A 34 2.46 12.93 9.32
N PHE A 35 3.62 12.91 8.64
CA PHE A 35 4.20 11.71 8.02
C PHE A 35 5.55 11.30 8.61
N LYS A 36 6.07 12.01 9.63
CA LYS A 36 7.40 11.77 10.22
C LYS A 36 7.62 10.38 10.83
N LEU A 37 6.54 9.65 11.10
CA LEU A 37 6.61 8.29 11.62
C LEU A 37 6.91 7.26 10.53
N ILE A 38 6.69 7.61 9.26
CA ILE A 38 7.10 6.80 8.12
C ILE A 38 8.61 6.94 7.97
N ARG A 39 9.33 5.83 8.13
CA ARG A 39 10.78 5.76 7.96
C ARG A 39 11.12 5.31 6.54
N ASP A 40 12.27 5.73 6.04
CA ASP A 40 12.75 5.36 4.69
C ASP A 40 13.09 3.86 4.55
N ASP A 41 13.40 3.18 5.66
CA ASP A 41 13.74 1.75 5.72
C ASP A 41 12.52 0.84 5.99
N PHE A 42 11.31 1.36 5.79
CA PHE A 42 10.08 0.63 6.04
C PHE A 42 9.74 -0.36 4.92
N CYS A 43 9.64 -1.65 5.27
CA CYS A 43 9.24 -2.72 4.35
C CYS A 43 7.87 -3.30 4.75
N ILE A 44 6.95 -3.35 3.78
CA ILE A 44 5.67 -4.07 3.90
C ILE A 44 5.80 -5.41 3.20
N ILE A 45 5.59 -6.50 3.94
CA ILE A 45 5.63 -7.86 3.42
C ILE A 45 4.22 -8.44 3.46
N SER A 46 3.75 -8.97 2.33
CA SER A 46 2.44 -9.62 2.23
C SER A 46 2.52 -10.86 1.36
N ILE A 47 1.60 -11.80 1.57
CA ILE A 47 1.40 -12.94 0.67
C ILE A 47 0.75 -12.39 -0.63
N PRO A 48 1.30 -12.72 -1.82
CA PRO A 48 0.73 -12.24 -3.08
C PRO A 48 -0.71 -12.72 -3.24
N ASN A 49 -1.58 -11.84 -3.73
CA ASN A 49 -2.96 -12.20 -4.05
C ASN A 49 -2.98 -13.09 -5.31
N ALA A 50 -3.83 -14.12 -5.32
CA ALA A 50 -4.04 -14.96 -6.51
C ALA A 50 -4.54 -14.15 -7.72
N TYR A 51 -5.22 -13.03 -7.48
CA TYR A 51 -5.64 -12.09 -8.51
C TYR A 51 -4.54 -11.06 -8.80
N PRO A 52 -4.05 -10.98 -10.05
CA PRO A 52 -2.90 -10.18 -10.40
C PRO A 52 -3.11 -8.66 -10.20
N SER A 53 -1.97 -8.01 -9.96
CA SER A 53 -1.82 -6.56 -9.85
C SER A 53 -2.55 -5.91 -8.67
N ARG A 54 -3.14 -6.65 -7.72
CA ARG A 54 -3.81 -6.05 -6.56
C ARG A 54 -2.81 -5.67 -5.49
N LYS A 55 -2.66 -4.37 -5.28
CA LYS A 55 -1.91 -3.83 -4.14
C LYS A 55 -2.82 -3.81 -2.91
N PRO A 56 -2.28 -4.04 -1.70
CA PRO A 56 -3.04 -3.85 -0.48
C PRO A 56 -3.44 -2.38 -0.33
N PRO A 57 -4.54 -2.08 0.40
CA PRO A 57 -4.96 -0.70 0.66
C PRO A 57 -3.94 0.00 1.58
N ILE A 58 -2.97 0.67 0.96
CA ILE A 58 -1.80 1.25 1.66
C ILE A 58 -2.22 2.25 2.73
N SER A 59 -3.19 3.13 2.46
CA SER A 59 -3.65 4.13 3.41
C SER A 59 -4.22 3.50 4.70
N ILE A 60 -5.04 2.45 4.57
CA ILE A 60 -5.59 1.69 5.70
C ILE A 60 -4.48 0.99 6.48
N LEU A 61 -3.49 0.41 5.79
CA LEU A 61 -2.37 -0.25 6.44
C LEU A 61 -1.56 0.74 7.28
N LEU A 62 -1.21 1.90 6.72
CA LEU A 62 -0.47 2.94 7.42
C LEU A 62 -1.25 3.50 8.62
N GLU A 63 -2.57 3.68 8.47
CA GLU A 63 -3.46 4.07 9.58
C GLU A 63 -3.43 3.02 10.70
N LYS A 64 -3.58 1.73 10.38
CA LYS A 64 -3.56 0.64 11.37
C LYS A 64 -2.22 0.51 12.10
N LEU A 65 -1.13 0.90 11.45
CA LEU A 65 0.20 0.95 12.05
C LEU A 65 0.47 2.25 12.81
N ASN A 66 -0.53 3.15 12.91
CA ASN A 66 -0.42 4.48 13.51
C ASN A 66 0.70 5.35 12.89
N LEU A 67 1.00 5.13 11.61
CA LEU A 67 2.01 5.89 10.86
C LEU A 67 1.44 7.18 10.27
N ILE A 68 0.13 7.20 10.02
CA ILE A 68 -0.62 8.36 9.53
C ILE A 68 -1.95 8.49 10.27
N LYS A 69 -2.53 9.70 10.24
CA LYS A 69 -3.91 9.93 10.67
C LYS A 69 -4.91 9.29 9.69
N SER A 70 -6.09 8.95 10.19
CA SER A 70 -7.19 8.44 9.37
C SER A 70 -7.52 9.38 8.20
N PRO A 71 -7.43 8.93 6.94
CA PRO A 71 -7.79 9.74 5.79
C PRO A 71 -9.30 10.05 5.85
N LYS A 72 -9.65 11.33 5.74
CA LYS A 72 -11.05 11.78 5.79
C LYS A 72 -11.69 11.91 4.41
N ASN A 73 -10.93 12.39 3.42
CA ASN A 73 -11.37 12.65 2.05
C ASN A 73 -10.28 12.20 1.07
N GLY A 74 -10.06 10.89 0.99
CA GLY A 74 -9.04 10.34 0.11
C GLY A 74 -9.46 10.36 -1.36
N LEU A 75 -8.48 10.36 -2.27
CA LEU A 75 -8.68 10.14 -3.70
C LEU A 75 -7.80 8.96 -4.12
N GLU A 76 -8.42 7.93 -4.68
CA GLU A 76 -7.70 6.80 -5.30
C GLU A 76 -7.89 6.87 -6.82
N LEU A 77 -6.77 6.97 -7.54
CA LEU A 77 -6.76 6.96 -8.99
C LEU A 77 -6.35 5.57 -9.49
N PHE A 78 -6.94 5.17 -10.62
CA PHE A 78 -6.79 3.84 -11.21
C PHE A 78 -7.24 2.70 -10.27
N GLY A 79 -8.14 3.02 -9.34
CA GLY A 79 -8.69 2.06 -8.40
C GLY A 79 -9.52 0.99 -9.09
N ARG A 80 -9.52 -0.20 -8.48
CA ARG A 80 -10.28 -1.37 -8.95
C ARG A 80 -11.31 -1.84 -7.93
N TYR A 81 -11.48 -1.13 -6.83
CA TYR A 81 -12.44 -1.44 -5.79
C TYR A 81 -12.75 -0.16 -5.01
N LEU A 82 -13.86 -0.15 -4.29
CA LEU A 82 -14.21 0.97 -3.42
C LEU A 82 -13.46 0.86 -2.09
N LEU A 83 -12.84 1.96 -1.68
CA LEU A 83 -12.20 2.11 -0.38
C LEU A 83 -13.02 3.08 0.49
N PRO A 84 -13.36 2.74 1.76
CA PRO A 84 -14.09 3.64 2.63
C PRO A 84 -13.38 4.99 2.80
N LYS A 85 -14.13 6.10 2.80
CA LYS A 85 -13.62 7.49 2.91
C LYS A 85 -12.78 7.98 1.71
N PHE A 86 -12.79 7.24 0.61
CA PHE A 86 -12.11 7.63 -0.63
C PHE A 86 -13.11 7.79 -1.77
N THR A 87 -12.91 8.85 -2.56
CA THR A 87 -13.41 8.90 -3.93
C THR A 87 -12.48 8.07 -4.80
N THR A 88 -13.00 7.09 -5.53
CA THR A 88 -12.19 6.22 -6.38
C THR A 88 -12.54 6.42 -7.85
N ILE A 89 -11.52 6.64 -8.69
CA ILE A 89 -11.66 6.84 -10.13
C ILE A 89 -10.88 5.73 -10.85
N GLY A 90 -11.53 4.99 -11.73
CA GLY A 90 -10.93 3.90 -12.48
C GLY A 90 -11.91 3.24 -13.45
N TYR A 91 -11.42 2.37 -14.33
CA TYR A 91 -12.24 1.73 -15.36
C TYR A 91 -13.26 0.73 -14.80
N GLU A 92 -12.97 0.09 -13.65
CA GLU A 92 -13.78 -1.03 -13.13
C GLU A 92 -14.03 -0.95 -11.62
N VAL A 93 -14.18 0.26 -11.06
CA VAL A 93 -14.26 0.50 -9.61
C VAL A 93 -15.36 -0.32 -8.93
N ILE A 94 -16.51 -0.49 -9.59
CA ILE A 94 -17.67 -1.22 -9.05
C ILE A 94 -17.69 -2.72 -9.41
N LYS A 95 -16.79 -3.19 -10.28
CA LYS A 95 -16.84 -4.57 -10.83
C LYS A 95 -16.68 -5.64 -9.77
N PHE A 96 -15.93 -5.33 -8.71
CA PHE A 96 -15.66 -6.25 -7.60
C PHE A 96 -16.54 -5.99 -6.36
N GLN A 97 -17.69 -5.33 -6.54
CA GLN A 97 -18.69 -5.14 -5.48
C GLN A 97 -19.72 -6.29 -5.43
N ASN A 98 -19.45 -7.41 -6.10
CA ASN A 98 -20.30 -8.59 -6.06
C ASN A 98 -20.07 -9.38 -4.76
N LYS A 99 -21.16 -9.76 -4.06
CA LYS A 99 -21.13 -10.56 -2.83
C LYS A 99 -20.29 -11.84 -2.94
N TYR A 100 -20.24 -12.45 -4.12
CA TYR A 100 -19.40 -13.61 -4.41
C TYR A 100 -17.92 -13.41 -4.04
N PHE A 101 -17.40 -12.18 -4.08
CA PHE A 101 -16.01 -11.89 -3.71
C PHE A 101 -15.79 -11.70 -2.19
N PHE A 102 -16.84 -11.77 -1.37
CA PHE A 102 -16.79 -11.52 0.08
C PHE A 102 -17.26 -12.72 0.92
N GLU A 103 -17.76 -13.78 0.26
CA GLU A 103 -18.08 -15.09 0.84
C GLU A 103 -16.89 -16.04 0.71
#